data_AF-A0A3A9GS76-F1
#
_entry.id   AF-A0A3A9GS76-F1
#
_cell.length_a   1.000
_cell.length_b   1.000
_cell.length_c   1.000
_cell.angle_alpha   90.00
_cell.angle_beta   90.00
_cell.angle_gamma   90.00
#
_symmetry.space_group_name_H-M   'P 1'
#
loop_
_entity.id
_entity.type
_entity.pdbx_description
1 polymer ?
#
loop_
_entity_poly.entity_id
_entity_poly.type
_entity_poly.pdbx_seq_one_letter_code
_entity_poly.pdbx_strand_id
1 'polypeptide(L)'
;MANLSNKTGVSVKKDIHEEAEVQENIEERDFTEEETKNQLRLNEEDFIQGLIAAANFSEDETQRIEIIREGKLYFAFHIRPLSSEEYDKCRKKHTKYVRNKKLGMKMADETERVKYQSHIIYQATVEEDREKLWDNKQVWKALNAKKDRIMNGLDVIECTLKAGEKDRILEAIDKLSGYEDDLEETVKN
;
A
#
# COMPACT_ATOMS: atom_id res chain seq x y z
N MET A 1 38.02 -18.73 -36.12
CA MET A 1 37.51 -19.13 -34.80
C MET A 1 38.32 -18.39 -33.75
N ALA A 2 37.62 -17.72 -32.81
CA ALA A 2 37.94 -17.43 -31.41
C ALA A 2 39.38 -17.04 -31.01
N ASN A 3 39.65 -16.13 -30.08
CA ASN A 3 38.88 -15.20 -29.25
C ASN A 3 39.93 -14.26 -28.59
N LEU A 4 39.47 -13.06 -28.21
CA LEU A 4 39.74 -12.29 -26.97
C LEU A 4 40.87 -12.80 -26.04
N SER A 5 41.63 -12.00 -25.28
CA SER A 5 41.65 -10.58 -24.92
C SER A 5 42.80 -10.43 -23.89
N ASN A 6 43.12 -9.19 -23.54
CA ASN A 6 43.83 -8.72 -22.33
C ASN A 6 45.33 -8.45 -22.43
N LYS A 7 45.65 -7.15 -22.58
CA LYS A 7 46.77 -6.45 -21.94
C LYS A 7 46.34 -4.99 -21.72
N THR A 8 45.98 -4.63 -20.48
CA THR A 8 46.80 -3.88 -19.49
C THR A 8 47.02 -2.39 -19.80
N GLY A 9 46.70 -1.52 -18.83
CA GLY A 9 47.20 -0.13 -18.76
C GLY A 9 46.17 0.86 -18.19
N VAL A 10 45.93 0.95 -16.87
CA VAL A 10 46.61 1.81 -15.85
C VAL A 10 46.12 3.27 -15.81
N SER A 11 45.72 3.71 -14.60
CA SER A 11 45.93 5.03 -13.91
C SER A 11 44.66 5.64 -13.31
N VAL A 12 44.61 6.32 -12.14
CA VAL A 12 45.52 6.61 -11.01
C VAL A 12 44.72 7.53 -10.03
N LYS A 13 45.04 7.46 -8.71
CA LYS A 13 44.72 8.38 -7.57
C LYS A 13 43.25 8.40 -7.09
N LYS A 14 42.92 7.99 -5.86
CA LYS A 14 43.36 8.37 -4.49
C LYS A 14 42.73 9.69 -4.04
N ASP A 15 41.61 9.58 -3.33
CA ASP A 15 41.24 10.49 -2.25
C ASP A 15 40.78 9.66 -1.04
N ILE A 16 41.38 9.99 0.09
CA ILE A 16 41.28 9.33 1.39
C ILE A 16 40.16 10.02 2.16
N HIS A 17 39.16 9.28 2.62
CA HIS A 17 38.53 9.55 3.91
C HIS A 17 38.10 8.24 4.56
N GLU A 18 38.30 8.22 5.86
CA GLU A 18 38.52 7.08 6.75
C GLU A 18 37.19 6.64 7.34
N GLU A 19 36.68 5.46 6.95
CA GLU A 19 35.61 4.75 7.66
C GLU A 19 36.02 3.29 7.80
N ALA A 20 35.91 2.78 9.03
CA ALA A 20 36.50 1.54 9.51
C ALA A 20 36.10 0.31 8.67
N GLU A 21 37.09 -0.34 8.07
CA GLU A 21 36.94 -1.65 7.43
C GLU A 21 36.57 -2.70 8.49
N VAL A 22 35.31 -3.14 8.49
CA VAL A 22 34.97 -4.49 8.95
C VAL A 22 35.42 -5.43 7.83
N GLN A 23 36.62 -6.00 7.97
CA GLN A 23 37.07 -7.08 7.08
C GLN A 23 36.15 -8.28 7.30
N GLU A 24 35.13 -8.45 6.45
CA GLU A 24 34.54 -9.75 6.23
C GLU A 24 35.60 -10.62 5.55
N ASN A 25 36.23 -11.46 6.36
CA ASN A 25 37.02 -12.59 5.86
C ASN A 25 36.04 -13.54 5.15
N ILE A 26 35.86 -13.36 3.84
CA ILE A 26 35.18 -14.34 3.00
C ILE A 26 36.15 -15.50 2.82
N GLU A 27 36.11 -16.46 3.75
CA GLU A 27 36.76 -17.75 3.56
C GLU A 27 35.98 -18.52 2.48
N GLU A 28 36.55 -18.64 1.28
CA GLU A 28 36.09 -19.60 0.29
C GLU A 28 36.34 -21.01 0.84
N ARG A 29 35.29 -21.60 1.44
CA ARG A 29 35.27 -23.00 1.85
C ARG A 29 34.55 -23.83 0.79
N ASP A 30 35.22 -24.88 0.31
CA ASP A 30 34.60 -25.88 -0.55
C ASP A 30 33.63 -26.72 0.29
N PHE A 31 32.35 -26.35 0.25
CA PHE A 31 31.28 -27.12 0.89
C PHE A 31 30.96 -28.37 0.05
N THR A 32 30.73 -29.50 0.73
CA THR A 32 30.28 -30.73 0.06
C THR A 32 28.87 -30.54 -0.54
N GLU A 33 28.50 -31.32 -1.56
CA GLU A 33 27.19 -31.17 -2.24
C GLU A 33 25.98 -31.24 -1.28
N GLU A 34 26.11 -31.96 -0.16
CA GLU A 34 25.08 -32.01 0.89
C GLU A 34 25.04 -30.75 1.76
N GLU A 35 26.19 -30.15 2.08
CA GLU A 35 26.26 -28.88 2.82
C GLU A 35 25.73 -27.72 1.99
N THR A 36 26.04 -27.67 0.69
CA THR A 36 25.49 -26.67 -0.23
C THR A 36 23.99 -26.82 -0.39
N LYS A 37 23.47 -28.06 -0.49
CA LYS A 37 22.01 -28.30 -0.51
C LYS A 37 21.33 -27.95 0.81
N ASN A 38 21.99 -28.18 1.94
CA ASN A 38 21.45 -27.82 3.25
C ASN A 38 21.46 -26.29 3.45
N GLN A 39 22.51 -25.58 3.02
CA GLN A 39 22.50 -24.11 3.00
C GLN A 39 21.44 -23.55 2.05
N LEU A 40 21.29 -24.13 0.86
CA LEU A 40 20.24 -23.74 -0.08
C LEU A 40 18.85 -23.99 0.49
N ARG A 41 18.64 -25.11 1.20
CA ARG A 41 17.40 -25.44 1.90
C ARG A 41 17.11 -24.54 3.09
N LEU A 42 18.12 -24.20 3.88
CA LEU A 42 17.98 -23.23 4.98
C LEU A 42 17.61 -21.86 4.42
N ASN A 43 18.25 -21.44 3.33
CA ASN A 43 17.89 -20.20 2.61
C ASN A 43 16.49 -20.28 1.99
N GLU A 44 16.06 -21.44 1.50
CA GLU A 44 14.70 -21.65 0.96
C GLU A 44 13.65 -21.64 2.06
N GLU A 45 13.90 -22.26 3.22
CA GLU A 45 13.01 -22.22 4.39
C GLU A 45 12.88 -20.79 4.93
N ASP A 46 13.99 -20.06 5.02
CA ASP A 46 14.01 -18.64 5.38
C ASP A 46 13.29 -17.77 4.35
N PHE A 47 13.43 -18.07 3.05
CA PHE A 47 12.69 -17.39 1.98
C PHE A 47 11.19 -17.65 2.04
N ILE A 48 10.77 -18.90 2.28
CA ILE A 48 9.37 -19.27 2.44
C ILE A 48 8.78 -18.58 3.66
N GLN A 49 9.50 -18.56 4.78
CA GLN A 49 9.07 -17.85 5.99
C GLN A 49 8.95 -16.35 5.75
N GLY A 50 9.88 -15.76 4.98
CA GLY A 50 9.80 -14.37 4.52
C GLY A 50 8.54 -14.09 3.68
N LEU A 51 8.19 -15.00 2.76
CA LEU A 51 6.97 -14.87 1.93
C LEU A 51 5.69 -14.98 2.77
N ILE A 52 5.66 -15.88 3.76
CA ILE A 52 4.52 -16.04 4.68
C ILE A 52 4.37 -14.80 5.58
N ALA A 53 5.48 -14.27 6.10
CA ALA A 53 5.46 -13.03 6.88
C ALA A 53 4.96 -11.85 6.03
N ALA A 54 5.40 -11.74 4.78
CA ALA A 54 4.93 -10.70 3.86
C ALA A 54 3.45 -10.85 3.47
N ALA A 55 2.87 -12.05 3.52
CA ALA A 55 1.47 -12.27 3.16
C ALA A 55 0.47 -11.61 4.13
N ASN A 56 0.89 -11.32 5.37
CA ASN A 56 0.03 -10.74 6.41
C ASN A 56 0.17 -9.20 6.52
N PHE A 57 0.71 -8.55 5.49
CA PHE A 57 0.93 -7.09 5.46
C PHE A 57 -0.31 -6.25 5.84
N SER A 58 -1.52 -6.76 5.60
CA SER A 58 -2.77 -6.08 5.92
C SER A 58 -3.10 -5.96 7.41
N GLU A 59 -2.51 -6.81 8.26
CA GLU A 59 -2.78 -6.85 9.70
C GLU A 59 -1.68 -6.18 10.53
N ASP A 60 -0.44 -6.20 10.05
CA ASP A 60 0.72 -5.71 10.81
C ASP A 60 0.93 -4.19 10.67
N GLU A 61 0.59 -3.62 9.51
CA GLU A 61 0.83 -2.21 9.22
C GLU A 61 -0.44 -1.39 9.39
N THR A 62 -0.45 -0.54 10.42
CA THR A 62 -1.54 0.42 10.63
C THR A 62 -1.01 1.83 10.83
N GLN A 63 -1.72 2.80 10.26
CA GLN A 63 -1.42 4.22 10.43
C GLN A 63 -2.61 4.92 11.06
N ARG A 64 -2.33 5.76 12.06
CA ARG A 64 -3.36 6.59 12.69
C ARG A 64 -3.59 7.88 11.89
N ILE A 65 -4.84 8.14 11.58
CA ILE A 65 -5.32 9.36 10.92
C ILE A 65 -6.08 10.21 11.92
N GLU A 66 -5.78 11.51 11.94
CA GLU A 66 -6.40 12.47 12.84
C GLU A 66 -7.13 13.57 12.05
N ILE A 67 -8.42 13.77 12.34
CA ILE A 67 -9.22 14.82 11.73
C ILE A 67 -9.21 16.05 12.64
N ILE A 68 -8.33 17.00 12.33
CA ILE A 68 -8.17 18.26 13.07
C ILE A 68 -8.75 19.41 12.26
N ARG A 69 -9.63 20.21 12.88
CA ARG A 69 -10.17 21.44 12.28
C ARG A 69 -10.04 22.56 13.30
N GLU A 70 -9.51 23.70 12.87
CA GLU A 70 -9.31 24.89 13.75
C GLU A 70 -8.53 24.57 15.03
N GLY A 71 -7.56 23.65 14.95
CA GLY A 71 -6.75 23.21 16.10
C GLY A 71 -7.45 22.25 17.06
N LYS A 72 -8.72 21.88 16.80
CA LYS A 72 -9.45 20.89 17.58
C LYS A 72 -9.44 19.54 16.89
N LEU A 73 -9.07 18.49 17.62
CA LEU A 73 -9.23 17.10 17.19
C LEU A 73 -10.72 16.72 17.27
N TYR A 74 -11.29 16.32 16.13
CA TYR A 74 -12.69 15.88 16.06
C TYR A 74 -12.80 14.38 16.33
N PHE A 75 -12.02 13.58 15.62
CA PHE A 75 -11.90 12.15 15.81
C PHE A 75 -10.62 11.64 15.14
N ALA A 76 -10.20 10.43 15.51
CA ALA A 76 -9.08 9.72 14.91
C ALA A 76 -9.47 8.27 14.66
N PHE A 77 -8.82 7.64 13.69
CA PHE A 77 -9.02 6.23 13.34
C PHE A 77 -7.76 5.65 12.70
N HIS A 78 -7.67 4.33 12.67
CA HIS A 78 -6.55 3.63 12.06
C HIS A 78 -6.93 3.14 10.66
N ILE A 79 -5.99 3.30 9.73
CA ILE A 79 -6.05 2.75 8.39
C ILE A 79 -5.01 1.64 8.25
N ARG A 80 -5.31 0.66 7.41
CA ARG A 80 -4.42 -0.43 6.99
C ARG A 80 -4.17 -0.34 5.47
N PRO A 81 -3.08 -0.95 4.96
CA PRO A 81 -2.89 -1.07 3.52
C PRO A 81 -3.99 -1.92 2.88
N LEU A 82 -4.23 -1.65 1.60
CA LEU A 82 -5.18 -2.37 0.76
C LEU A 82 -4.45 -3.13 -0.33
N SER A 83 -4.85 -4.38 -0.54
CA SER A 83 -4.38 -5.18 -1.67
C SER A 83 -4.94 -4.65 -2.99
N SER A 84 -4.25 -4.89 -4.11
CA SER A 84 -4.76 -4.53 -5.44
C SER A 84 -6.11 -5.18 -5.74
N GLU A 85 -6.40 -6.37 -5.20
CA GLU A 85 -7.71 -7.02 -5.34
C GLU A 85 -8.82 -6.24 -4.63
N GLU A 86 -8.54 -5.66 -3.46
CA GLU A 86 -9.48 -4.81 -2.72
C GLU A 86 -9.77 -3.52 -3.48
N TYR A 87 -8.76 -2.83 -4.01
CA TYR A 87 -8.96 -1.67 -4.88
C TYR A 87 -9.87 -2.02 -6.08
N ASP A 88 -9.60 -3.14 -6.74
CA ASP A 88 -10.38 -3.64 -7.86
C ASP A 88 -11.84 -3.94 -7.48
N LYS A 89 -12.07 -4.57 -6.32
CA LYS A 89 -13.40 -4.85 -5.77
C LYS A 89 -14.16 -3.54 -5.52
N CYS A 90 -13.50 -2.56 -4.92
CA CYS A 90 -14.06 -1.24 -4.68
C CYS A 90 -14.45 -0.55 -6.00
N ARG A 91 -13.57 -0.61 -7.01
CA ARG A 91 -13.79 0.00 -8.33
C ARG A 91 -14.94 -0.66 -9.08
N LYS A 92 -15.00 -1.99 -9.10
CA LYS A 92 -16.05 -2.76 -9.78
C LYS A 92 -17.43 -2.52 -9.17
N LYS A 93 -17.53 -2.40 -7.84
CA LYS A 93 -18.79 -2.10 -7.14
C LYS A 93 -19.39 -0.74 -7.51
N HIS A 94 -18.53 0.26 -7.73
CA HIS A 94 -18.95 1.64 -8.03
C HIS A 94 -18.83 2.02 -9.50
N THR A 95 -18.59 1.04 -10.38
CA THR A 95 -18.61 1.22 -11.83
C THR A 95 -19.88 0.61 -12.40
N LYS A 96 -20.69 1.42 -13.08
CA LYS A 96 -21.85 0.93 -13.82
C LYS A 96 -21.36 0.27 -15.11
N TYR A 97 -21.77 -0.97 -15.34
CA TYR A 97 -21.50 -1.67 -16.59
C TYR A 97 -22.77 -1.72 -17.44
N VAL A 98 -22.72 -1.10 -18.63
CA VAL A 98 -23.80 -1.16 -19.60
C VAL A 98 -23.51 -2.25 -20.63
N ARG A 99 -24.55 -3.01 -21.00
CA ARG A 99 -24.44 -4.02 -22.05
C ARG A 99 -24.76 -3.36 -23.38
N ASN A 100 -23.77 -3.27 -24.26
CA ASN A 100 -24.00 -2.73 -25.59
C ASN A 100 -24.71 -3.79 -26.46
N LYS A 101 -26.01 -3.59 -26.74
CA LYS A 101 -26.83 -4.53 -27.51
C LYS A 101 -26.30 -4.81 -28.92
N LYS A 102 -25.51 -3.90 -29.52
CA LYS A 102 -24.93 -4.07 -30.87
C LYS A 102 -23.66 -4.93 -30.88
N LEU A 103 -22.88 -4.89 -29.79
CA LEU A 103 -21.57 -5.56 -29.70
C LEU A 103 -21.58 -6.80 -28.78
N GLY A 104 -22.67 -7.03 -28.04
CA GLY A 104 -22.81 -8.18 -27.14
C GLY A 104 -21.96 -8.12 -25.86
N MET A 105 -21.06 -7.14 -25.73
CA MET A 105 -20.09 -6.98 -24.63
C MET A 105 -20.59 -6.02 -23.54
N LYS A 106 -20.08 -6.20 -22.31
CA LYS A 106 -20.28 -5.28 -21.17
C LYS A 106 -19.19 -4.20 -21.23
N MET A 107 -19.58 -2.94 -21.27
CA MET A 107 -18.68 -1.79 -21.21
C MET A 107 -18.85 -1.06 -19.88
N ALA A 108 -17.75 -0.60 -19.28
CA ALA A 108 -17.81 0.34 -18.16
C ALA A 108 -18.32 1.69 -18.69
N ASP A 109 -19.37 2.21 -18.07
CA ASP A 109 -20.06 3.44 -18.50
C ASP A 109 -19.64 4.63 -17.64
N GLU A 110 -19.98 4.57 -16.35
CA GLU A 110 -19.74 5.65 -15.41
C GLU A 110 -19.25 5.06 -14.08
N THR A 111 -18.09 5.53 -13.61
CA THR A 111 -17.60 5.25 -12.26
C THR A 111 -17.96 6.40 -11.35
N GLU A 112 -18.73 6.11 -10.30
CA GLU A 112 -19.10 7.11 -9.30
C GLU A 112 -17.92 7.38 -8.37
N ARG A 113 -17.04 8.31 -8.78
CA ARG A 113 -15.75 8.59 -8.10
C ARG A 113 -15.92 8.88 -6.62
N VAL A 114 -16.92 9.68 -6.25
CA VAL A 114 -17.16 10.08 -4.85
C VAL A 114 -17.47 8.88 -3.97
N LYS A 115 -18.37 7.99 -4.42
CA LYS A 115 -18.68 6.75 -3.68
C LYS A 115 -17.51 5.79 -3.68
N TYR A 116 -16.77 5.69 -4.78
CA TYR A 116 -15.56 4.89 -4.85
C TYR A 116 -14.53 5.32 -3.79
N GLN A 117 -14.24 6.62 -3.70
CA GLN A 117 -13.32 7.18 -2.70
C GLN A 117 -13.78 6.89 -1.26
N SER A 118 -15.06 7.15 -0.96
CA SER A 118 -15.62 6.85 0.37
C SER A 118 -15.57 5.34 0.69
N HIS A 119 -15.66 4.47 -0.31
CA HIS A 119 -15.53 3.02 -0.14
C HIS A 119 -14.09 2.56 0.10
N ILE A 120 -13.10 3.20 -0.53
CA ILE A 120 -11.68 2.94 -0.25
C ILE A 120 -11.37 3.27 1.21
N ILE A 121 -11.79 4.45 1.68
CA ILE A 121 -11.61 4.86 3.08
C ILE A 121 -12.30 3.87 4.04
N TYR A 122 -13.53 3.45 3.71
CA TYR A 122 -14.25 2.45 4.51
C TYR A 122 -13.52 1.11 4.59
N GLN A 123 -13.01 0.62 3.46
CA GLN A 123 -12.32 -0.68 3.38
C GLN A 123 -10.95 -0.65 4.08
N ALA A 124 -10.25 0.48 3.98
CA ALA A 124 -8.96 0.70 4.61
C ALA A 124 -9.07 0.99 6.12
N THR A 125 -10.22 1.43 6.62
CA THR A 125 -10.40 1.63 8.06
C THR A 125 -10.42 0.27 8.77
N VAL A 126 -9.67 0.15 9.87
CA VAL A 126 -9.66 -1.06 10.73
C VAL A 126 -11.07 -1.34 11.24
N GLU A 127 -11.44 -2.62 11.33
CA GLU A 127 -12.80 -3.05 11.67
C GLU A 127 -13.29 -2.48 13.02
N GLU A 128 -12.41 -2.44 14.02
CA GLU A 128 -12.72 -1.86 15.34
C GLU A 128 -13.14 -0.39 15.28
N ASP A 129 -12.46 0.42 14.48
CA ASP A 129 -12.76 1.85 14.34
C ASP A 129 -13.96 2.05 13.41
N ARG A 130 -14.15 1.16 12.44
CA ARG A 130 -15.32 1.16 11.55
C ARG A 130 -16.62 0.98 12.33
N GLU A 131 -16.66 0.05 13.29
CA GLU A 131 -17.84 -0.16 14.15
C GLU A 131 -18.14 1.03 15.05
N LYS A 132 -17.10 1.66 15.60
CA LYS A 132 -17.22 2.82 16.51
C LYS A 132 -17.61 4.11 15.78
N LEU A 133 -17.19 4.27 14.52
CA LEU A 133 -17.36 5.48 13.74
C LEU A 133 -18.40 5.31 12.63
N TRP A 134 -18.04 4.61 11.56
CA TRP A 134 -18.80 4.57 10.31
C TRP A 134 -20.08 3.76 10.43
N ASP A 135 -20.09 2.65 11.17
CA ASP A 135 -21.25 1.75 11.31
C ASP A 135 -22.06 1.99 12.60
N ASN A 136 -21.67 3.01 13.38
CA ASN A 136 -22.30 3.32 14.64
C ASN A 136 -23.73 3.88 14.46
N LYS A 137 -24.72 3.12 14.93
CA LYS A 137 -26.14 3.49 14.81
C LYS A 137 -26.51 4.78 15.55
N GLN A 138 -25.79 5.13 16.62
CA GLN A 138 -26.01 6.39 17.33
C GLN A 138 -25.57 7.57 16.45
N VAL A 139 -24.42 7.44 15.78
CA VAL A 139 -23.93 8.43 14.81
C VAL A 139 -24.95 8.58 13.68
N TRP A 140 -25.46 7.48 13.13
CA TRP A 140 -26.46 7.51 12.05
C TRP A 140 -27.74 8.23 12.49
N LYS A 141 -28.25 7.93 13.69
CA LYS A 141 -29.45 8.59 14.22
C LYS A 141 -29.23 10.07 14.45
N ALA A 142 -28.07 10.46 15.00
CA ALA A 142 -27.73 11.84 15.28
C ALA A 142 -27.56 12.68 13.99
N LEU A 143 -26.96 12.10 12.94
CA LEU A 143 -26.82 12.73 11.63
C LEU A 143 -28.17 12.84 10.91
N ASN A 144 -28.97 11.76 10.93
CA ASN A 144 -30.31 11.75 10.35
C ASN A 144 -31.26 12.78 10.97
N ALA A 145 -31.08 13.11 12.26
CA ALA A 145 -31.88 14.14 12.92
C ALA A 145 -31.56 15.56 12.44
N LYS A 146 -30.37 15.79 11.84
CA LYS A 146 -29.92 17.15 11.50
C LYS A 146 -30.29 17.59 10.10
N LYS A 147 -30.26 16.69 9.10
CA LYS A 147 -30.70 16.90 7.69
C LYS A 147 -30.24 15.79 6.73
N ASP A 148 -29.28 14.96 7.12
CA ASP A 148 -28.67 13.99 6.22
C ASP A 148 -29.50 12.71 6.15
N ARG A 149 -29.62 12.07 4.99
CA ARG A 149 -30.26 10.73 4.88
C ARG A 149 -29.18 9.65 4.88
N ILE A 150 -28.62 9.37 6.06
CA ILE A 150 -27.60 8.35 6.26
C ILE A 150 -28.24 6.96 6.21
N MET A 151 -27.86 6.16 5.21
CA MET A 151 -28.36 4.79 5.00
C MET A 151 -27.29 3.74 5.31
N ASN A 152 -26.00 4.08 5.16
CA ASN A 152 -24.87 3.19 5.40
C ASN A 152 -23.62 3.97 5.88
N GLY A 153 -22.55 3.25 6.22
CA GLY A 153 -21.30 3.86 6.69
C GLY A 153 -20.57 4.72 5.64
N LEU A 154 -20.78 4.46 4.35
CA LEU A 154 -20.22 5.31 3.29
C LEU A 154 -20.86 6.70 3.30
N ASP A 155 -22.16 6.79 3.61
CA ASP A 155 -22.84 8.08 3.74
C ASP A 155 -22.30 8.88 4.93
N VAL A 156 -21.89 8.20 6.01
CA VAL A 156 -21.25 8.84 7.16
C VAL A 156 -19.90 9.43 6.75
N ILE A 157 -19.07 8.66 6.04
CA ILE A 157 -17.78 9.14 5.52
C ILE A 157 -18.01 10.34 4.58
N GLU A 158 -19.04 10.27 3.75
CA GLU A 158 -19.38 11.32 2.80
C GLU A 158 -19.73 12.64 3.48
N CYS A 159 -20.55 12.60 4.55
CA CYS A 159 -21.01 13.81 5.23
C CYS A 159 -20.03 14.33 6.29
N THR A 160 -19.20 13.46 6.87
CA THR A 160 -18.31 13.83 7.98
C THR A 160 -16.95 14.35 7.53
N LEU A 161 -16.44 13.93 6.36
CA LEU A 161 -15.12 14.33 5.85
C LEU A 161 -15.22 15.39 4.74
N LYS A 162 -14.37 16.41 4.81
CA LYS A 162 -14.20 17.40 3.73
C LYS A 162 -13.48 16.76 2.54
N ALA A 163 -13.67 17.30 1.34
CA ALA A 163 -12.99 16.81 0.13
C ALA A 163 -11.45 16.71 0.31
N GLY A 164 -10.79 17.78 0.77
CA GLY A 164 -9.35 17.76 1.03
C GLY A 164 -8.91 16.90 2.25
N GLU A 165 -9.83 16.50 3.12
CA GLU A 165 -9.53 15.49 4.14
C GLU A 165 -9.57 14.10 3.51
N LYS A 166 -10.55 13.81 2.64
CA LYS A 166 -10.61 12.55 1.90
C LYS A 166 -9.38 12.36 1.01
N ASP A 167 -8.94 13.40 0.30
CA ASP A 167 -7.76 13.31 -0.57
C ASP A 167 -6.50 12.94 0.23
N ARG A 168 -6.27 13.58 1.39
CA ARG A 168 -5.14 13.24 2.27
C ARG A 168 -5.21 11.83 2.84
N ILE A 169 -6.42 11.36 3.14
CA ILE A 169 -6.61 9.98 3.63
C ILE A 169 -6.30 8.98 2.51
N LEU A 170 -6.77 9.24 1.29
CA LEU A 170 -6.49 8.39 0.13
C LEU A 170 -4.99 8.33 -0.15
N GLU A 171 -4.30 9.46 -0.13
CA GLU A 171 -2.84 9.52 -0.28
C GLU A 171 -2.12 8.69 0.79
N ALA A 172 -2.56 8.77 2.05
CA ALA A 172 -2.01 7.95 3.12
C ALA A 172 -2.27 6.45 2.91
N ILE A 173 -3.46 6.07 2.42
CA ILE A 173 -3.78 4.67 2.10
C ILE A 173 -2.93 4.19 0.92
N ASP A 174 -2.79 5.00 -0.14
CA ASP A 174 -2.01 4.66 -1.32
C ASP A 174 -0.53 4.47 -0.96
N LYS A 175 0.03 5.37 -0.14
CA LYS A 175 1.37 5.25 0.42
C LYS A 175 1.57 3.96 1.23
N LEU A 176 0.67 3.67 2.17
CA LEU A 176 0.74 2.42 2.94
C LEU A 176 0.62 1.18 2.05
N SER A 177 -0.16 1.28 0.99
CA SER A 177 -0.40 0.18 0.06
C SER A 177 0.73 -0.01 -0.97
N GLY A 178 1.81 0.78 -0.88
CA GLY A 178 2.96 0.68 -1.79
C GLY A 178 2.73 1.32 -3.17
N TYR A 179 1.75 2.21 -3.30
CA TYR A 179 1.54 3.05 -4.49
C TYR A 179 2.28 4.39 -4.40
N GLU A 180 3.34 4.48 -3.59
CA GLU A 180 4.18 5.67 -3.57
C GLU A 180 4.74 5.92 -4.98
N ASP A 181 4.49 7.11 -5.51
CA ASP A 181 5.17 7.59 -6.71
C ASP A 181 6.65 7.74 -6.33
N ASP A 182 7.45 6.69 -6.53
CA ASP A 182 8.90 6.77 -6.56
C ASP A 182 9.31 7.66 -7.75
N LEU A 183 9.13 8.96 -7.58
CA LEU A 183 9.77 10.04 -8.31
C LEU A 183 11.13 10.35 -7.69
N GLU A 184 11.79 9.37 -7.08
CA GLU A 184 13.18 9.49 -6.65
C GLU A 184 14.08 9.39 -7.89
N GLU A 185 14.27 10.57 -8.49
CA GLU A 185 15.57 11.02 -8.96
C GLU A 185 16.29 10.12 -9.98
N THR A 186 15.90 10.31 -11.25
CA THR A 186 16.89 10.38 -12.33
C THR A 186 17.81 11.60 -12.15
N VAL A 187 18.63 11.62 -11.10
CA VAL A 187 19.85 12.43 -11.12
C VAL A 187 20.79 11.73 -12.09
N LYS A 188 20.74 12.20 -13.32
CA LYS A 188 21.62 11.79 -14.42
C LYS A 188 23.07 11.77 -13.93
N ASN A 189 23.65 10.58 -13.86
CA ASN A 189 25.10 10.36 -13.89
C ASN A 189 25.68 10.83 -15.24
#